data_AF-G5BPA1-F1
#
_entry.id   AF-G5BPA1-F1
#
_cell.length_a   1.000
_cell.length_b   1.000
_cell.length_c   1.000
_cell.angle_alpha   90.00
_cell.angle_beta   90.00
_cell.angle_gamma   90.00
#
_symmetry.space_group_name_H-M   'P 1'
#
loop_
_entity.id
_entity.type
_entity.pdbx_description
1 polymer ?
#
loop_
_entity_poly.entity_id
_entity_poly.type
_entity_poly.pdbx_seq_one_letter_code
_entity_poly.pdbx_strand_id
1 'polypeptide(L)'
;MGRLWCPEWRCLAFGGWRWSHPGSLTRVAERTEPFLRPGWRGTRVAERGLRRLGTWKRPSLARGPSGETQWRPKSTNPFTRAQEEDWRRRNKTVLTYVAAAAVGMLGASYAAVPLYRLYCQTTGLGGSAVAGHGSDQIENMVPVKDRIIKVTFNADVHASLQWNFRPQQTEIYVVPGETALAFYKAKNPTDKPIIGISTYNVVPFEAGQYFNKIQCFCFEEQRLNPQEEVDMPVFFYIDPEFAEDPRMVNVDLITLSYTFFEAKEGHKLPVPGYN
;
A
#
# COMPACT_ATOMS: atom_id res chain seq x y z
N MET A 1 44.49 27.50 -8.07
CA MET A 1 44.47 28.26 -6.80
C MET A 1 43.00 28.51 -6.43
N GLY A 2 42.63 28.42 -5.14
CA GLY A 2 41.23 28.50 -4.66
C GLY A 2 40.42 27.23 -4.97
N ARG A 3 40.20 26.28 -4.05
CA ARG A 3 39.43 26.29 -2.78
C ARG A 3 37.96 26.65 -2.99
N LEU A 4 37.06 25.66 -2.97
CA LEU A 4 36.41 25.02 -1.81
C LEU A 4 35.16 25.80 -1.34
N TRP A 5 33.97 25.22 -1.50
CA TRP A 5 32.84 25.36 -0.56
C TRP A 5 31.77 24.30 -0.85
N CYS A 6 31.63 23.33 0.06
CA CYS A 6 30.44 22.49 0.20
C CYS A 6 29.67 22.97 1.44
N PRO A 7 28.33 23.04 1.43
CA PRO A 7 27.55 23.23 2.64
C PRO A 7 27.34 21.89 3.36
N GLU A 8 28.07 21.71 4.45
CA GLU A 8 27.89 20.63 5.43
C GLU A 8 26.52 20.76 6.12
N TRP A 9 25.61 19.79 5.94
CA TRP A 9 24.41 19.69 6.79
C TRP A 9 24.68 18.69 7.92
N ARG A 10 24.95 19.23 9.11
CA ARG A 10 25.23 18.46 10.31
C ARG A 10 23.99 17.77 10.87
N CYS A 11 24.14 16.50 11.22
CA CYS A 11 23.21 15.79 12.08
C CYS A 11 23.15 16.46 13.47
N LEU A 12 21.98 16.93 13.89
CA LEU A 12 21.71 17.27 15.28
C LEU A 12 21.30 16.00 16.03
N ALA A 13 22.21 15.47 16.84
CA ALA A 13 21.91 14.37 17.75
C ALA A 13 21.13 14.88 18.97
N PHE A 14 19.93 14.32 19.21
CA PHE A 14 19.15 14.59 20.42
C PHE A 14 18.99 13.33 21.28
N GLY A 15 19.30 13.49 22.58
CA GLY A 15 18.79 12.73 23.73
C GLY A 15 18.46 11.24 23.54
N GLY A 16 19.41 10.36 23.85
CA GLY A 16 19.22 8.93 23.72
C GLY A 16 18.26 8.29 24.73
N TRP A 17 17.64 7.18 24.32
CA TRP A 17 17.04 6.18 25.22
C TRP A 17 17.84 4.87 25.10
N ARG A 18 18.53 4.51 26.19
CA ARG A 18 19.42 3.36 26.26
C ARG A 18 18.65 2.15 26.80
N TRP A 19 18.21 1.26 25.91
CA TRP A 19 17.60 -0.01 26.33
C TRP A 19 18.66 -1.05 26.68
N SER A 20 18.52 -1.64 27.87
CA SER A 20 19.50 -2.55 28.46
C SER A 20 19.18 -4.00 28.10
N HIS A 21 20.10 -4.69 27.41
CA HIS A 21 20.05 -6.14 27.27
C HIS A 21 20.53 -6.84 28.56
N PRO A 22 19.84 -7.88 29.03
CA PRO A 22 20.43 -8.92 29.86
C PRO A 22 21.09 -10.00 28.99
N GLY A 23 22.32 -10.39 29.34
CA GLY A 23 22.76 -11.78 29.09
C GLY A 23 22.03 -12.75 30.05
N SER A 24 22.20 -14.06 29.98
CA SER A 24 23.31 -14.80 29.37
C SER A 24 22.98 -16.28 29.14
N LEU A 25 23.81 -16.93 28.30
CA LEU A 25 24.24 -18.34 28.38
C LEU A 25 23.26 -19.44 28.83
N THR A 26 22.98 -20.37 27.93
CA THR A 26 23.38 -21.78 28.13
C THR A 26 23.55 -22.51 26.79
N ARG A 27 24.48 -23.46 26.74
CA ARG A 27 24.88 -24.19 25.51
C ARG A 27 25.00 -25.69 25.82
N VAL A 28 24.04 -26.49 25.35
CA VAL A 28 24.07 -27.96 25.20
C VAL A 28 23.12 -28.22 24.00
N ALA A 29 23.55 -28.68 22.83
CA ALA A 29 23.84 -30.09 22.47
C ALA A 29 22.66 -31.03 22.83
N GLU A 30 22.17 -31.96 22.00
CA GLU A 30 22.67 -32.52 20.74
C GLU A 30 21.51 -33.30 20.03
N ARG A 31 21.82 -33.96 18.90
CA ARG A 31 21.20 -35.22 18.42
C ARG A 31 19.94 -35.16 17.51
N THR A 32 20.22 -35.09 16.20
CA THR A 32 19.66 -35.89 15.07
C THR A 32 18.22 -36.42 15.11
N GLU A 33 17.40 -35.96 14.15
CA GLU A 33 16.85 -36.71 12.98
C GLU A 33 16.65 -38.26 13.04
N PRO A 34 15.77 -38.85 12.17
CA PRO A 34 14.47 -38.37 11.66
C PRO A 34 13.42 -39.53 11.56
N PHE A 35 12.44 -39.39 10.64
CA PHE A 35 11.75 -40.45 9.87
C PHE A 35 10.39 -41.08 10.33
N LEU A 36 9.48 -41.12 9.34
CA LEU A 36 8.33 -42.02 9.10
C LEU A 36 6.94 -41.83 9.79
N ARG A 37 6.01 -41.34 8.95
CA ARG A 37 4.59 -41.77 8.85
C ARG A 37 4.52 -43.25 8.39
N PRO A 38 3.45 -44.06 8.64
CA PRO A 38 2.02 -43.79 8.37
C PRO A 38 1.10 -44.05 9.60
N GLY A 39 -0.17 -43.65 9.66
CA GLY A 39 -1.16 -43.42 8.61
C GLY A 39 -2.20 -44.55 8.61
N TRP A 40 -3.24 -44.43 9.46
CA TRP A 40 -4.36 -45.37 9.51
C TRP A 40 -5.71 -44.65 9.50
N ARG A 41 -6.66 -45.21 8.75
CA ARG A 41 -8.01 -44.69 8.47
C ARG A 41 -9.00 -45.73 9.02
N GLY A 42 -9.86 -45.36 9.96
CA GLY A 42 -10.72 -46.34 10.65
C GLY A 42 -12.08 -45.76 11.05
N THR A 43 -13.11 -46.07 10.26
CA THR A 43 -14.52 -45.76 10.53
C THR A 43 -15.19 -46.85 11.36
N ARG A 44 -16.01 -46.46 12.35
CA ARG A 44 -17.33 -47.03 12.72
C ARG A 44 -17.90 -46.29 13.96
N VAL A 45 -19.07 -45.65 13.86
CA VAL A 45 -20.45 -46.17 14.03
C VAL A 45 -20.89 -46.26 15.51
N ALA A 46 -21.99 -45.55 15.80
CA ALA A 46 -23.08 -45.72 16.79
C ALA A 46 -22.86 -46.61 18.04
N GLU A 47 -23.38 -46.29 19.23
CA GLU A 47 -24.81 -46.18 19.61
C GLU A 47 -24.96 -45.47 20.99
N ARG A 48 -25.93 -44.57 21.26
CA ARG A 48 -27.39 -44.72 21.51
C ARG A 48 -27.76 -44.86 23.01
N GLY A 49 -28.39 -43.82 23.59
CA GLY A 49 -29.19 -43.85 24.83
C GLY A 49 -28.43 -43.69 26.17
N LEU A 50 -29.07 -43.43 27.33
CA LEU A 50 -30.43 -42.92 27.65
C LEU A 50 -30.50 -42.62 29.18
N ARG A 51 -31.54 -41.90 29.65
CA ARG A 51 -31.89 -41.59 31.08
C ARG A 51 -31.05 -40.43 31.69
N ARG A 52 -31.56 -39.30 32.19
CA ARG A 52 -32.87 -38.82 32.72
C ARG A 52 -33.15 -39.22 34.19
N LEU A 53 -33.66 -38.24 34.96
CA LEU A 53 -34.01 -38.23 36.41
C LEU A 53 -32.76 -38.06 37.29
N GLY A 54 -32.66 -37.16 38.27
CA GLY A 54 -33.63 -36.73 39.30
C GLY A 54 -32.90 -36.93 40.65
N THR A 55 -33.03 -36.15 41.71
CA THR A 55 -34.23 -35.53 42.28
C THR A 55 -33.88 -34.34 43.19
N TRP A 56 -34.91 -33.62 43.65
CA TRP A 56 -34.86 -32.47 44.57
C TRP A 56 -35.44 -32.91 45.92
N LYS A 57 -34.77 -32.63 47.06
CA LYS A 57 -35.38 -32.01 48.28
C LYS A 57 -34.49 -32.05 49.55
N ARG A 58 -34.73 -31.04 50.40
CA ARG A 58 -34.31 -30.93 51.82
C ARG A 58 -35.10 -31.91 52.72
N PRO A 59 -34.69 -32.09 53.99
CA PRO A 59 -35.44 -31.41 55.07
C PRO A 59 -34.54 -30.72 56.15
N SER A 60 -35.15 -30.30 57.26
CA SER A 60 -34.69 -29.25 58.19
C SER A 60 -35.10 -29.51 59.65
N LEU A 61 -34.67 -28.62 60.58
CA LEU A 61 -35.02 -28.51 62.03
C LEU A 61 -34.18 -29.43 62.96
N ALA A 62 -33.73 -29.06 64.17
CA ALA A 62 -33.68 -27.80 64.95
C ALA A 62 -32.36 -27.80 65.79
N ARG A 63 -32.05 -27.02 66.86
CA ARG A 63 -32.72 -26.02 67.74
C ARG A 63 -31.63 -25.11 68.38
N GLY A 64 -31.99 -23.99 69.04
CA GLY A 64 -31.06 -23.14 69.84
C GLY A 64 -31.14 -23.39 71.36
N PRO A 65 -30.71 -22.45 72.26
CA PRO A 65 -30.12 -21.12 72.00
C PRO A 65 -28.87 -20.75 72.85
N SER A 66 -28.05 -19.79 72.41
CA SER A 66 -27.21 -18.95 73.30
C SER A 66 -26.57 -17.75 72.56
N GLY A 67 -26.41 -16.62 73.26
CA GLY A 67 -25.58 -15.49 72.84
C GLY A 67 -26.24 -14.44 71.95
N GLU A 68 -26.78 -13.38 72.57
CA GLU A 68 -26.91 -12.08 71.89
C GLU A 68 -25.52 -11.62 71.44
N THR A 69 -25.27 -11.62 70.13
CA THR A 69 -24.13 -10.88 69.56
C THR A 69 -24.67 -9.65 68.87
N GLN A 70 -24.75 -8.55 69.62
CA GLN A 70 -25.11 -7.23 69.12
C GLN A 70 -24.13 -6.81 68.01
N TRP A 71 -24.51 -7.04 66.75
CA TRP A 71 -23.76 -6.55 65.60
C TRP A 71 -23.79 -5.02 65.60
N ARG A 72 -22.72 -4.41 66.11
CA ARG A 72 -22.46 -2.97 65.94
C ARG A 72 -22.56 -2.65 64.44
N PRO A 73 -23.32 -1.61 64.03
CA PRO A 73 -23.20 -1.12 62.67
C PRO A 73 -21.75 -0.67 62.46
N LYS A 74 -21.12 -1.11 61.35
CA LYS A 74 -19.81 -0.57 60.97
C LYS A 74 -19.95 0.95 60.85
N SER A 75 -19.28 1.70 61.73
CA SER A 75 -19.26 3.15 61.67
C SER A 75 -18.52 3.58 60.41
N THR A 76 -19.26 3.79 59.32
CA THR A 76 -18.71 4.27 58.06
C THR A 76 -18.30 5.72 58.25
N ASN A 77 -17.01 5.96 58.47
CA ASN A 77 -16.47 7.28 58.81
C ASN A 77 -16.94 8.33 57.78
N PRO A 78 -17.64 9.41 58.19
CA PRO A 78 -18.17 10.40 57.26
C PRO A 78 -17.09 11.07 56.41
N PHE A 79 -15.91 11.30 57.02
CA PHE A 79 -14.76 11.91 56.37
C PHE A 79 -14.28 11.13 55.15
N THR A 80 -14.21 9.80 55.24
CA THR A 80 -13.84 8.93 54.10
C THR A 80 -14.88 8.93 52.99
N ARG A 81 -16.18 9.11 53.30
CA ARG A 81 -17.23 9.19 52.27
C ARG A 81 -17.12 10.48 51.47
N ALA A 82 -16.89 11.62 52.12
CA ALA A 82 -16.67 12.90 51.44
C ALA A 82 -15.45 12.84 50.50
N GLN A 83 -14.31 12.29 50.98
CA GLN A 83 -13.13 12.10 50.13
C GLN A 83 -13.37 11.15 48.94
N GLU A 84 -14.15 10.07 49.14
CA GLU A 84 -14.49 9.13 48.07
C GLU A 84 -15.46 9.75 47.04
N GLU A 85 -16.39 10.60 47.47
CA GLU A 85 -17.30 11.34 46.59
C GLU A 85 -16.56 12.38 45.74
N ASP A 86 -15.60 13.12 46.32
CA ASP A 86 -14.74 14.04 45.56
C ASP A 86 -13.85 13.30 44.55
N TRP A 87 -13.27 12.16 44.95
CA TRP A 87 -12.51 11.30 44.03
C TRP A 87 -13.39 10.75 42.91
N ARG A 88 -14.61 10.31 43.19
CA ARG A 88 -15.58 9.83 42.18
C ARG A 88 -16.01 10.96 41.23
N ARG A 89 -16.22 12.18 41.73
CA ARG A 89 -16.52 13.36 40.90
C ARG A 89 -15.35 13.67 39.95
N ARG A 90 -14.13 13.77 40.47
CA ARG A 90 -12.91 14.01 39.67
C ARG A 90 -12.70 12.91 38.62
N ASN A 91 -12.78 11.64 39.02
CA ASN A 91 -12.62 10.52 38.09
C ASN A 91 -13.70 10.50 37.00
N LYS A 92 -14.96 10.82 37.33
CA LYS A 92 -16.03 10.94 36.33
C LYS A 92 -15.75 12.06 35.33
N THR A 93 -15.30 13.22 35.81
CA THR A 93 -14.92 14.36 34.95
C THR A 93 -13.72 14.02 34.04
N VAL A 94 -12.67 13.42 34.58
CA VAL A 94 -11.49 12.98 33.80
C VAL A 94 -11.90 11.93 32.76
N LEU A 95 -12.72 10.93 33.14
CA LEU A 95 -13.24 9.92 32.22
C LEU A 95 -14.02 10.56 31.05
N THR A 96 -14.87 11.55 31.31
CA THR A 96 -15.62 12.25 30.24
C THR A 96 -14.70 13.02 29.29
N TYR A 97 -13.65 13.68 29.79
CA TYR A 97 -12.69 14.38 28.92
C TYR A 97 -11.85 13.41 28.09
N VAL A 98 -11.37 12.31 28.67
CA VAL A 98 -10.61 11.27 27.95
C VAL A 98 -11.47 10.59 26.89
N ALA A 99 -12.74 10.28 27.20
CA ALA A 99 -13.67 9.72 26.24
C ALA A 99 -13.97 10.69 25.09
N ALA A 100 -14.20 11.97 25.37
CA ALA A 100 -14.42 12.99 24.34
C ALA A 100 -13.19 13.17 23.44
N ALA A 101 -11.98 13.19 24.02
CA ALA A 101 -10.73 13.27 23.25
C ALA A 101 -10.53 12.03 22.35
N ALA A 102 -10.80 10.82 22.86
CA ALA A 102 -10.71 9.58 22.08
C ALA A 102 -11.69 9.57 20.90
N VAL A 103 -12.95 9.95 21.11
CA VAL A 103 -13.96 10.04 20.04
C VAL A 103 -13.58 11.12 19.01
N GLY A 104 -13.10 12.28 19.47
CA GLY A 104 -12.63 13.35 18.57
C GLY A 104 -11.44 12.92 17.70
N MET A 105 -10.48 12.20 18.28
CA MET A 105 -9.28 11.73 17.57
C MET A 105 -9.59 10.59 16.56
N LEU A 106 -10.56 9.73 16.88
CA LEU A 106 -11.10 8.74 15.94
C LEU A 106 -11.88 9.42 14.79
N GLY A 107 -12.74 10.41 15.12
CA GLY A 107 -13.48 11.18 14.12
C GLY A 107 -12.58 11.95 13.17
N ALA A 108 -11.53 12.60 13.69
CA ALA A 108 -10.52 13.30 12.89
C ALA A 108 -9.77 12.33 11.95
N SER A 109 -9.35 11.17 12.46
CA SER A 109 -8.68 10.13 11.66
C SER A 109 -9.57 9.63 10.50
N TYR A 110 -10.87 9.43 10.74
CA TYR A 110 -11.82 9.01 9.71
C TYR A 110 -12.11 10.13 8.69
N ALA A 111 -12.22 11.39 9.15
CA ALA A 111 -12.48 12.54 8.29
C ALA A 111 -11.27 13.00 7.46
N ALA A 112 -10.05 12.69 7.88
CA ALA A 112 -8.83 13.09 7.17
C ALA A 112 -8.76 12.54 5.74
N VAL A 113 -9.19 11.28 5.52
CA VAL A 113 -9.14 10.62 4.20
C VAL A 113 -10.04 11.31 3.15
N PRO A 114 -11.35 11.55 3.37
CA PRO A 114 -12.17 12.28 2.41
C PRO A 114 -11.77 13.75 2.26
N LEU A 115 -11.31 14.41 3.34
CA LEU A 115 -10.82 15.80 3.26
C LEU A 115 -9.57 15.91 2.37
N TYR A 116 -8.64 14.96 2.51
CA TYR A 116 -7.45 14.87 1.65
C TYR A 116 -7.81 14.60 0.20
N ARG A 117 -8.79 13.72 -0.08
CA ARG A 117 -9.28 13.49 -1.44
C ARG A 117 -9.86 14.75 -2.08
N LEU A 118 -10.69 15.50 -1.35
CA LEU A 118 -11.26 16.76 -1.83
C LEU A 118 -10.19 17.82 -2.10
N TYR A 119 -9.16 17.89 -1.25
CA TYR A 119 -8.00 18.75 -1.46
C TYR A 119 -7.20 18.34 -2.71
N CYS A 120 -6.92 17.05 -2.89
CA CYS A 120 -6.21 16.54 -4.07
C CYS A 120 -7.00 16.74 -5.37
N GLN A 121 -8.32 16.63 -5.33
CA GLN A 121 -9.20 16.91 -6.47
C GLN A 121 -9.21 18.41 -6.85
N THR A 122 -9.10 19.31 -5.88
CA THR A 122 -9.13 20.77 -6.11
C THR A 122 -7.76 21.38 -6.42
N THR A 123 -6.66 20.70 -6.05
CA THR A 123 -5.28 21.18 -6.30
C THR A 123 -4.51 20.37 -7.34
N GLY A 124 -5.07 19.27 -7.88
CA GLY A 124 -4.45 18.43 -8.92
C GLY A 124 -3.27 17.56 -8.46
N LEU A 125 -2.67 17.85 -7.30
CA LEU A 125 -1.44 17.25 -6.78
C LEU A 125 -1.46 15.73 -6.51
N GLY A 126 -2.61 15.06 -6.70
CA GLY A 126 -2.83 13.68 -6.23
C GLY A 126 -3.03 12.60 -7.30
N GLY A 127 -3.06 12.93 -8.60
CA GLY A 127 -3.11 11.97 -9.72
C GLY A 127 -4.22 10.90 -9.66
N SER A 128 -5.25 11.12 -8.84
CA SER A 128 -6.21 10.07 -8.46
C SER A 128 -7.45 10.12 -9.35
N ALA A 129 -7.46 9.22 -10.33
CA ALA A 129 -8.45 9.02 -11.38
C ALA A 129 -9.90 9.45 -11.04
N VAL A 130 -10.47 10.30 -11.89
CA VAL A 130 -11.93 10.40 -12.02
C VAL A 130 -12.42 9.10 -12.67
N ALA A 131 -13.04 8.25 -11.87
CA ALA A 131 -13.56 6.96 -12.32
C ALA A 131 -14.77 7.18 -13.25
N GLY A 132 -14.51 7.37 -14.55
CA GLY A 132 -15.57 7.44 -15.57
C GLY A 132 -15.30 8.26 -16.85
N HIS A 133 -14.14 8.92 -17.02
CA HIS A 133 -13.96 9.89 -18.14
C HIS A 133 -12.88 9.55 -19.18
N GLY A 134 -12.27 8.35 -19.10
CA GLY A 134 -11.18 7.97 -20.02
C GLY A 134 -11.55 7.78 -21.49
N SER A 135 -12.83 7.53 -21.81
CA SER A 135 -13.35 7.43 -23.19
C SER A 135 -13.94 8.75 -23.67
N ASP A 136 -14.85 9.32 -22.87
CA ASP A 136 -15.78 10.37 -23.32
C ASP A 136 -15.10 11.74 -23.47
N GLN A 137 -13.95 11.95 -22.81
CA GLN A 137 -13.13 13.14 -23.05
C GLN A 137 -12.49 13.13 -24.45
N ILE A 138 -12.11 11.96 -24.99
CA ILE A 138 -11.40 11.87 -26.28
C ILE A 138 -12.28 12.38 -27.42
N GLU A 139 -13.59 12.12 -27.39
CA GLU A 139 -14.54 12.59 -28.41
C GLU A 139 -14.79 14.11 -28.37
N ASN A 140 -14.45 14.78 -27.26
CA ASN A 140 -14.71 16.20 -27.04
C ASN A 140 -13.44 17.08 -27.03
N MET A 141 -12.25 16.50 -27.17
CA MET A 141 -10.99 17.26 -27.26
C MET A 141 -10.89 18.02 -28.59
N VAL A 142 -10.67 19.33 -28.50
CA VAL A 142 -10.34 20.16 -29.66
C VAL A 142 -8.81 20.20 -29.81
N PRO A 143 -8.22 19.66 -30.90
CA PRO A 143 -6.77 19.62 -31.06
C PRO A 143 -6.19 21.01 -31.30
N VAL A 144 -5.17 21.39 -30.53
CA VAL A 144 -4.54 22.73 -30.56
C VAL A 144 -3.46 22.78 -31.65
N LYS A 145 -3.92 22.81 -32.92
CA LYS A 145 -3.09 22.64 -34.14
C LYS A 145 -1.84 23.52 -34.25
N ASP A 146 -1.80 24.65 -33.57
CA ASP A 146 -0.70 25.60 -33.62
C ASP A 146 0.54 25.14 -32.81
N ARG A 147 0.43 24.02 -32.09
CA ARG A 147 1.49 23.51 -31.21
C ARG A 147 1.88 22.07 -31.56
N ILE A 148 3.02 21.90 -32.23
CA ILE A 148 3.55 20.59 -32.63
C ILE A 148 4.59 20.13 -31.60
N ILE A 149 4.37 18.97 -30.98
CA ILE A 149 5.28 18.35 -30.03
C ILE A 149 5.99 17.17 -30.68
N LYS A 150 7.32 17.14 -30.55
CA LYS A 150 8.15 16.00 -30.96
C LYS A 150 8.17 14.96 -29.85
N VAL A 151 7.62 13.78 -30.11
CA VAL A 151 7.71 12.63 -29.21
C VAL A 151 8.81 11.70 -29.71
N THR A 152 9.83 11.48 -28.90
CA THR A 152 10.93 10.54 -29.16
C THR A 152 10.74 9.26 -28.38
N PHE A 153 11.07 8.13 -28.98
CA PHE A 153 10.89 6.80 -28.40
C PHE A 153 12.23 6.14 -28.12
N ASN A 154 12.47 5.82 -26.85
CA ASN A 154 13.65 5.08 -26.41
C ASN A 154 13.26 3.67 -25.91
N ALA A 155 14.15 2.71 -26.11
CA ALA A 155 13.96 1.29 -25.81
C ALA A 155 15.24 0.69 -25.22
N ASP A 156 15.19 0.35 -23.95
CA ASP A 156 16.27 -0.25 -23.18
C ASP A 156 15.90 -1.66 -22.70
N VAL A 157 16.90 -2.52 -22.55
CA VAL A 157 16.78 -3.84 -21.93
C VAL A 157 17.78 -3.98 -20.80
N HIS A 158 17.32 -4.50 -19.66
CA HIS A 158 18.21 -4.81 -18.55
C HIS A 158 19.13 -5.99 -18.91
N ALA A 159 20.39 -5.97 -18.46
CA ALA A 159 21.42 -6.94 -18.86
C ALA A 159 21.11 -8.42 -18.55
N SER A 160 20.12 -8.69 -17.68
CA SER A 160 19.63 -10.06 -17.43
C SER A 160 18.71 -10.58 -18.55
N LEU A 161 18.05 -9.68 -19.28
CA LEU A 161 17.08 -10.00 -20.31
C LEU A 161 17.72 -10.01 -21.70
N GLN A 162 17.86 -11.20 -22.29
CA GLN A 162 18.46 -11.40 -23.60
C GLN A 162 17.46 -11.17 -24.74
N TRP A 163 16.77 -10.02 -24.75
CA TRP A 163 15.85 -9.62 -25.82
C TRP A 163 16.46 -8.55 -26.71
N ASN A 164 16.09 -8.57 -27.99
CA ASN A 164 16.28 -7.42 -28.88
C ASN A 164 14.97 -6.63 -28.88
N PHE A 165 14.96 -5.49 -28.19
CA PHE A 165 13.82 -4.60 -28.07
C PHE A 165 14.19 -3.24 -28.67
N ARG A 166 13.38 -2.74 -29.62
CA ARG A 166 13.64 -1.49 -30.33
C ARG A 166 12.34 -0.82 -30.78
N PRO A 167 12.29 0.52 -30.86
CA PRO A 167 11.17 1.19 -31.53
C PRO A 167 11.18 0.85 -33.03
N GLN A 168 10.01 0.88 -33.68
CA GLN A 168 9.93 0.92 -35.15
C GLN A 168 10.12 2.35 -35.68
N GLN A 169 9.69 3.34 -34.92
CA GLN A 169 9.82 4.77 -35.21
C GLN A 169 10.53 5.47 -34.04
N THR A 170 11.65 6.15 -34.30
CA THR A 170 12.44 6.82 -33.24
C THR A 170 11.82 8.13 -32.79
N GLU A 171 11.03 8.78 -33.65
CA GLU A 171 10.32 10.02 -33.37
C GLU A 171 9.02 10.10 -34.16
N ILE A 172 8.04 10.81 -33.60
CA ILE A 172 6.86 11.31 -34.31
C ILE A 172 6.56 12.75 -33.88
N TYR A 173 5.77 13.45 -34.68
CA TYR A 173 5.28 14.79 -34.41
C TYR A 173 3.77 14.69 -34.19
N VAL A 174 3.28 15.22 -33.07
CA VAL A 174 1.88 15.11 -32.63
C VAL A 174 1.40 16.44 -32.05
N VAL A 175 0.11 16.70 -32.12
CA VAL A 175 -0.52 17.89 -31.56
C VAL A 175 -1.22 17.58 -30.22
N PRO A 176 -1.21 18.48 -29.21
CA PRO A 176 -2.06 18.33 -28.03
C PRO A 176 -3.55 18.19 -28.39
N GLY A 177 -4.22 17.17 -27.85
CA GLY A 177 -5.56 16.73 -28.24
C GLY A 177 -5.61 15.72 -29.41
N GLU A 178 -4.48 15.40 -30.05
CA GLU A 178 -4.40 14.35 -31.08
C GLU A 178 -3.99 13.00 -30.45
N THR A 179 -4.63 11.92 -30.91
CA THR A 179 -4.25 10.56 -30.51
C THR A 179 -3.24 9.96 -31.48
N ALA A 180 -2.24 9.27 -30.95
CA ALA A 180 -1.11 8.74 -31.71
C ALA A 180 -0.81 7.28 -31.35
N LEU A 181 -0.33 6.54 -32.34
CA LEU A 181 0.05 5.13 -32.23
C LEU A 181 1.53 4.97 -32.54
N ALA A 182 2.26 4.31 -31.65
CA ALA A 182 3.66 3.95 -31.83
C ALA A 182 3.88 2.44 -31.67
N PHE A 183 4.75 1.88 -32.49
CA PHE A 183 5.07 0.45 -32.45
C PHE A 183 6.50 0.24 -31.94
N TYR A 184 6.63 -0.68 -30.99
CA TYR A 184 7.92 -1.28 -30.63
C TYR A 184 7.95 -2.73 -31.11
N LYS A 185 9.15 -3.26 -31.33
CA LYS A 185 9.37 -4.64 -31.72
C LYS A 185 10.26 -5.32 -30.69
N ALA A 186 9.80 -6.45 -30.17
CA ALA A 186 10.55 -7.30 -29.25
C ALA A 186 10.81 -8.66 -29.91
N LYS A 187 12.04 -9.15 -29.80
CA LYS A 187 12.45 -10.48 -30.23
C LYS A 187 13.19 -11.22 -29.13
N ASN A 188 12.86 -12.49 -28.94
CA ASN A 188 13.63 -13.42 -28.11
C ASN A 188 14.57 -14.28 -28.98
N PRO A 189 15.85 -13.91 -29.16
CA PRO A 189 16.83 -14.69 -29.92
C PRO A 189 17.30 -15.99 -29.22
N THR A 190 16.78 -16.34 -28.05
CA THR A 190 17.25 -17.51 -27.27
C THR A 190 16.38 -18.74 -27.53
N ASP A 191 16.91 -19.92 -27.19
CA ASP A 191 16.24 -21.22 -27.38
C ASP A 191 15.25 -21.58 -26.24
N LYS A 192 14.99 -20.65 -25.30
CA LYS A 192 14.07 -20.83 -24.18
C LYS A 192 13.01 -19.73 -24.15
N PRO A 193 11.77 -20.02 -23.69
CA PRO A 193 10.82 -18.95 -23.41
C PRO A 193 11.34 -18.08 -22.27
N ILE A 194 11.18 -16.77 -22.40
CA ILE A 194 11.53 -15.80 -21.37
C ILE A 194 10.30 -14.93 -21.09
N ILE A 195 10.12 -14.56 -19.82
CA ILE A 195 9.08 -13.61 -19.39
C ILE A 195 9.77 -12.29 -19.05
N GLY A 196 9.25 -11.20 -19.61
CA GLY A 196 9.72 -9.84 -19.37
C GLY A 196 8.60 -8.95 -18.88
N ILE A 197 8.92 -8.05 -17.96
CA ILE A 197 8.03 -6.98 -17.52
C ILE A 197 8.67 -5.64 -17.88
N SER A 198 7.86 -4.67 -18.29
CA SER A 198 8.34 -3.33 -18.66
C SER A 198 7.93 -2.26 -17.67
N THR A 199 8.80 -1.27 -17.53
CA THR A 199 8.50 0.03 -16.93
C THR A 199 8.71 1.13 -17.95
N TYR A 200 8.03 2.25 -17.79
CA TYR A 200 8.14 3.41 -18.69
C TYR A 200 8.45 4.68 -17.91
N ASN A 201 9.07 5.65 -18.60
CA ASN A 201 9.39 6.98 -18.10
C ASN A 201 9.03 8.02 -19.18
N VAL A 202 8.54 9.19 -18.77
CA VAL A 202 8.25 10.34 -19.63
C VAL A 202 9.13 11.49 -19.17
N VAL A 203 9.97 11.99 -20.08
CA VAL A 203 10.89 13.11 -19.82
C VAL A 203 10.56 14.27 -20.78
N PRO A 204 10.47 15.53 -20.34
CA PRO A 204 10.61 16.01 -18.96
C PRO A 204 9.44 15.56 -18.05
N PHE A 205 9.70 15.44 -16.74
CA PHE A 205 8.72 14.92 -15.78
C PHE A 205 7.47 15.79 -15.68
N GLU A 206 7.61 17.09 -15.88
CA GLU A 206 6.53 18.07 -15.86
C GLU A 206 5.55 17.90 -17.04
N ALA A 207 5.99 17.32 -18.16
CA ALA A 207 5.13 16.93 -19.27
C ALA A 207 4.41 15.60 -19.01
N GLY A 208 4.92 14.77 -18.09
CA GLY A 208 4.38 13.44 -17.77
C GLY A 208 2.95 13.46 -17.23
N GLN A 209 2.51 14.56 -16.60
CA GLN A 209 1.12 14.72 -16.14
C GLN A 209 0.11 14.88 -17.28
N TYR A 210 0.54 15.41 -18.43
CA TYR A 210 -0.28 15.61 -19.63
C TYR A 210 -0.16 14.45 -20.64
N PHE A 211 0.78 13.52 -20.42
CA PHE A 211 1.03 12.41 -21.33
C PHE A 211 0.15 11.21 -20.97
N ASN A 212 -1.01 11.12 -21.63
CA ASN A 212 -2.02 10.12 -21.35
C ASN A 212 -1.88 8.90 -22.26
N LYS A 213 -1.49 7.77 -21.68
CA LYS A 213 -1.21 6.52 -22.39
C LYS A 213 -2.36 5.52 -22.19
N ILE A 214 -3.26 5.46 -23.18
CA ILE A 214 -4.51 4.71 -23.16
C ILE A 214 -4.26 3.19 -23.15
N GLN A 215 -3.29 2.69 -23.91
CA GLN A 215 -2.96 1.26 -23.98
C GLN A 215 -1.45 1.03 -23.90
N CYS A 216 -1.03 0.03 -23.11
CA CYS A 216 0.36 -0.39 -23.03
C CYS A 216 0.52 -1.81 -22.49
N PHE A 217 1.52 -2.52 -23.01
CA PHE A 217 2.17 -3.72 -22.45
C PHE A 217 2.87 -3.52 -21.08
N CYS A 218 2.61 -2.39 -20.42
CA CYS A 218 3.25 -1.94 -19.19
C CYS A 218 2.67 -2.72 -18.01
N PHE A 219 3.51 -3.21 -17.11
CA PHE A 219 3.10 -3.96 -15.91
C PHE A 219 2.42 -5.31 -16.16
N GLU A 220 2.22 -5.71 -17.41
CA GLU A 220 1.85 -7.08 -17.78
C GLU A 220 3.09 -7.92 -18.08
N GLU A 221 3.05 -9.19 -17.65
CA GLU A 221 4.11 -10.16 -17.93
C GLU A 221 4.05 -10.62 -19.39
N GLN A 222 4.95 -10.10 -20.22
CA GLN A 222 5.06 -10.48 -21.62
C GLN A 222 5.92 -11.74 -21.73
N ARG A 223 5.36 -12.83 -22.25
CA ARG A 223 6.09 -14.08 -22.50
C ARG A 223 6.40 -14.21 -24.00
N LEU A 224 7.68 -14.21 -24.35
CA LEU A 224 8.14 -14.54 -25.70
C LEU A 224 8.76 -15.94 -25.74
N ASN A 225 8.27 -16.77 -26.64
CA ASN A 225 8.78 -18.10 -26.94
C ASN A 225 10.14 -18.03 -27.69
N PRO A 226 10.85 -19.16 -27.86
CA PRO A 226 12.11 -19.18 -28.60
C PRO A 226 11.97 -18.65 -30.04
N GLN A 227 12.88 -17.78 -30.46
CA GLN A 227 12.91 -17.12 -31.76
C GLN A 227 11.66 -16.29 -32.12
N GLU A 228 10.73 -16.10 -31.19
CA GLU A 228 9.51 -15.32 -31.41
C GLU A 228 9.84 -13.82 -31.52
N GLU A 229 9.12 -13.14 -32.42
CA GLU A 229 9.20 -11.71 -32.65
C GLU A 229 7.77 -11.15 -32.68
N VAL A 230 7.50 -10.13 -31.85
CA VAL A 230 6.17 -9.51 -31.72
C VAL A 230 6.28 -7.99 -31.84
N ASP A 231 5.25 -7.39 -32.45
CA ASP A 231 5.08 -5.94 -32.49
C ASP A 231 4.11 -5.51 -31.39
N MET A 232 4.58 -4.63 -30.51
CA MET A 232 3.87 -4.15 -29.33
C MET A 232 3.41 -2.70 -29.56
N PRO A 233 2.10 -2.46 -29.76
CA PRO A 233 1.57 -1.11 -29.92
C PRO A 233 1.52 -0.36 -28.57
N VAL A 234 1.71 0.96 -28.65
CA VAL A 234 1.47 1.92 -27.58
C VAL A 234 0.57 3.01 -28.14
N PHE A 235 -0.63 3.14 -27.55
CA PHE A 235 -1.61 4.16 -27.94
C PHE A 235 -1.69 5.23 -26.86
N PHE A 236 -1.51 6.49 -27.25
CA PHE A 236 -1.40 7.62 -26.33
C PHE A 236 -1.91 8.93 -26.96
N TYR A 237 -2.09 9.95 -26.13
CA TYR A 237 -2.30 11.34 -26.54
C TYR A 237 -1.59 12.28 -25.57
N ILE A 238 -1.43 13.54 -25.99
CA ILE A 238 -1.03 14.64 -25.11
C ILE A 238 -2.30 15.44 -24.82
N ASP A 239 -2.57 15.73 -23.56
CA ASP A 239 -3.73 16.53 -23.14
C ASP A 239 -3.66 17.95 -23.72
N PRO A 240 -4.76 18.53 -24.27
CA PRO A 240 -4.77 19.91 -24.75
C PRO A 240 -4.38 20.95 -23.67
N GLU A 241 -4.59 20.67 -22.37
CA GLU A 241 -4.14 21.56 -21.27
C GLU A 241 -2.61 21.81 -21.28
N PHE A 242 -1.82 20.91 -21.90
CA PHE A 242 -0.39 21.11 -22.14
C PHE A 242 -0.09 22.41 -22.90
N ALA A 243 -0.97 22.80 -23.81
CA ALA A 243 -0.81 24.02 -24.59
C ALA A 243 -1.05 25.30 -23.75
N GLU A 244 -1.85 25.20 -22.69
CA GLU A 244 -2.28 26.33 -21.85
C GLU A 244 -1.33 26.59 -20.67
N ASP A 245 -0.64 25.57 -20.13
CA ASP A 245 0.31 25.74 -19.00
C ASP A 245 1.54 26.60 -19.38
N PRO A 246 1.75 27.77 -18.74
CA PRO A 246 2.93 28.61 -18.94
C PRO A 246 4.26 27.88 -18.68
N ARG A 247 4.27 26.84 -17.84
CA ARG A 247 5.47 26.04 -17.56
C ARG A 247 5.86 25.15 -18.74
N MET A 248 4.87 24.72 -19.53
CA MET A 248 5.10 23.84 -20.68
C MET A 248 5.55 24.61 -21.91
N VAL A 249 5.48 25.94 -21.95
CA VAL A 249 5.78 26.78 -23.14
C VAL A 249 7.11 26.47 -23.84
N ASN A 250 8.15 26.06 -23.11
CA ASN A 250 9.47 25.72 -23.67
C ASN A 250 9.71 24.20 -23.83
N VAL A 251 8.67 23.38 -23.70
CA VAL A 251 8.73 21.92 -23.83
C VAL A 251 8.13 21.53 -25.17
N ASP A 252 8.98 21.36 -26.18
CA ASP A 252 8.60 20.89 -27.52
C ASP A 252 9.07 19.45 -27.80
N LEU A 253 9.83 18.86 -26.87
CA LEU A 253 10.37 17.50 -26.94
C LEU A 253 9.94 16.70 -25.71
N ILE A 254 9.27 15.58 -25.95
CA ILE A 254 8.94 14.58 -24.94
C ILE A 254 9.63 13.26 -25.32
N THR A 255 10.35 12.65 -24.40
CA THR A 255 10.95 11.32 -24.59
C THR A 255 10.19 10.29 -23.77
N LEU A 256 9.55 9.35 -24.47
CA LEU A 256 8.94 8.15 -23.90
C LEU A 256 9.99 7.03 -23.90
N SER A 257 10.54 6.74 -22.73
CA SER A 257 11.55 5.69 -22.55
C SER A 257 10.93 4.44 -21.95
N TYR A 258 11.20 3.28 -22.55
CA TYR A 258 10.84 1.98 -22.01
C TYR A 258 12.05 1.19 -21.58
N THR A 259 11.96 0.50 -20.45
CA THR A 259 12.98 -0.45 -20.01
C THR A 259 12.33 -1.78 -19.65
N PHE A 260 12.79 -2.87 -20.27
CA PHE A 260 12.36 -4.22 -19.94
C PHE A 260 13.30 -4.92 -18.96
N PHE A 261 12.72 -5.69 -18.05
CA PHE A 261 13.38 -6.49 -17.03
C PHE A 261 12.94 -7.95 -17.13
N GLU A 262 13.83 -8.90 -16.83
CA GLU A 262 13.51 -10.33 -16.79
C GLU A 262 12.65 -10.65 -15.55
N ALA A 263 11.42 -11.10 -15.77
CA ALA A 263 10.53 -11.55 -14.70
C ALA A 263 10.83 -13.02 -14.37
N LYS A 264 11.67 -13.23 -13.33
CA LYS A 264 11.92 -14.57 -12.78
C LYS A 264 10.91 -14.90 -11.69
N GLU A 265 10.35 -16.10 -11.76
CA GLU A 265 9.56 -16.68 -10.68
C GLU A 265 10.37 -16.60 -9.35
N GLY A 266 9.84 -15.86 -8.38
CA GLY A 266 10.48 -15.62 -7.07
C GLY A 266 11.10 -14.23 -6.88
N HIS A 267 11.35 -13.44 -7.93
CA HIS A 267 11.74 -12.03 -7.77
C HIS A 267 10.51 -11.17 -7.45
N LYS A 268 10.22 -11.01 -6.16
CA LYS A 268 9.26 -9.99 -5.70
C LYS A 268 9.78 -8.61 -6.04
N LEU A 269 9.23 -7.99 -7.08
CA LEU A 269 9.38 -6.56 -7.30
C LEU A 269 8.82 -5.82 -6.06
N PRO A 270 9.55 -4.84 -5.50
CA PRO A 270 8.99 -3.95 -4.50
C PRO A 270 7.95 -3.08 -5.19
N VAL A 271 6.69 -3.51 -5.15
CA VAL A 271 5.57 -2.62 -5.48
C VAL A 271 5.69 -1.38 -4.58
N PRO A 272 5.58 -0.15 -5.12
CA PRO A 272 5.58 1.06 -4.29
C PRO A 272 4.32 1.03 -3.41
N GLY A 273 4.50 0.56 -2.19
CA GLY A 273 3.41 0.34 -1.24
C GLY A 273 2.92 1.65 -0.67
N TYR A 274 1.79 2.14 -1.20
CA TYR A 274 0.93 3.06 -0.48
C TYR A 274 0.19 2.30 0.62
N ASN A 275 0.86 2.13 1.76
CA ASN A 275 0.28 1.74 3.05
C ASN A 275 0.14 2.99 3.94
#